data_AF-A0A345P6Q2-F1
#
_entry.id   AF-A0A345P6Q2-F1
#
_cell.length_a   1.000
_cell.length_b   1.000
_cell.length_c   1.000
_cell.angle_alpha   90.00
_cell.angle_beta   90.00
_cell.angle_gamma   90.00
#
_symmetry.space_group_name_H-M   'P 1'
#
loop_
_entity.id
_entity.type
_entity.pdbx_description
1 polymer ?
#
loop_
_entity_poly.entity_id
_entity_poly.type
_entity_poly.pdbx_seq_one_letter_code
_entity_poly.pdbx_strand_id
1 'polypeptide(L)'
;MLIVCPHCMAKNRVPDERLQEHPTCGKCKKELLPNHPIALNDQNFDHYVQNTELPIVVDFWAEWCGPCKMMAPQFNQAAQNAPQYRFIKVDTEQAQQISARFNIRSIPTIAVFKQGKEVARQAGAMQASQLLSWLGQVV
;
A
#
# COMPACT_ATOMS: atom_id res chain seq x y z
N MET A 1 -1.92 -12.22 -12.85
CA MET A 1 -1.27 -12.02 -11.53
C MET A 1 -1.97 -12.73 -10.35
N LEU A 2 -1.25 -12.95 -9.24
CA LEU A 2 -1.78 -13.28 -7.90
C LEU A 2 -1.93 -12.01 -7.05
N ILE A 3 -3.10 -11.87 -6.42
CA ILE A 3 -3.46 -10.72 -5.57
C ILE A 3 -4.12 -11.22 -4.28
N VAL A 4 -3.69 -10.72 -3.13
CA VAL A 4 -4.33 -10.99 -1.84
C VAL A 4 -5.54 -10.06 -1.67
N CYS A 5 -6.68 -10.62 -1.28
CA CYS A 5 -7.86 -9.82 -0.99
C CYS A 5 -7.68 -9.02 0.29
N PRO A 6 -7.88 -7.69 0.27
CA PRO A 6 -7.68 -6.84 1.44
C PRO A 6 -8.73 -7.04 2.53
N HIS A 7 -9.82 -7.74 2.25
CA HIS A 7 -10.91 -7.95 3.20
C HIS A 7 -10.88 -9.31 3.92
N CYS A 8 -10.43 -10.36 3.24
CA CYS A 8 -10.47 -11.73 3.79
C CYS A 8 -9.15 -12.49 3.66
N MET A 9 -8.11 -11.84 3.14
CA MET A 9 -6.76 -12.36 2.92
C MET A 9 -6.67 -13.57 1.97
N ALA A 10 -7.76 -13.95 1.29
CA ALA A 10 -7.71 -14.99 0.28
C ALA A 10 -6.85 -14.55 -0.91
N LYS A 11 -6.02 -15.46 -1.43
CA LYS A 11 -5.31 -15.27 -2.70
C LYS A 11 -6.29 -15.42 -3.86
N ASN A 12 -6.23 -14.51 -4.82
CA ASN A 12 -7.04 -14.53 -6.03
C ASN A 12 -6.11 -14.47 -7.23
N ARG A 13 -6.40 -15.28 -8.24
CA ARG A 13 -5.73 -15.19 -9.55
C ARG A 13 -6.58 -14.29 -10.43
N VAL A 14 -5.99 -13.22 -10.94
CA VAL A 14 -6.63 -12.25 -11.84
C VAL A 14 -5.80 -12.18 -13.12
N PRO A 15 -6.35 -12.47 -14.29
CA PRO A 15 -5.66 -12.21 -15.56
C PRO A 15 -5.29 -10.74 -15.69
N ASP A 16 -4.16 -10.43 -16.29
CA ASP A 16 -3.60 -9.08 -16.33
C ASP A 16 -4.53 -8.13 -17.11
N GLU A 17 -5.20 -8.64 -18.13
CA GLU A 17 -6.17 -7.92 -18.96
C GLU A 17 -7.41 -7.49 -18.17
N ARG A 18 -7.71 -8.18 -17.05
CA ARG A 18 -8.92 -7.96 -16.24
C ARG A 18 -8.68 -7.11 -15.00
N LEU A 19 -7.46 -6.61 -14.79
CA LEU A 19 -7.13 -5.76 -13.63
C LEU A 19 -7.96 -4.48 -13.58
N GLN A 20 -8.37 -3.95 -14.74
CA GLN A 20 -9.18 -2.75 -14.86
C GLN A 20 -10.70 -3.01 -14.77
N GLU A 21 -11.14 -4.26 -14.74
CA GLU A 21 -12.58 -4.63 -14.72
C GLU A 21 -13.17 -4.68 -13.29
N HIS A 22 -12.56 -3.99 -12.32
CA HIS A 22 -12.98 -4.00 -10.91
C HIS A 22 -13.23 -5.42 -10.37
N PRO A 23 -12.21 -6.31 -10.40
CA PRO A 23 -12.39 -7.70 -9.98
C PRO A 23 -12.85 -7.80 -8.52
N THR A 24 -13.66 -8.82 -8.24
CA THR A 24 -14.09 -9.16 -6.89
C THR A 24 -13.37 -10.41 -6.38
N CYS A 25 -13.26 -10.53 -5.06
CA CYS A 25 -12.67 -11.70 -4.44
C CYS A 25 -13.56 -12.94 -4.64
N GLY A 26 -12.98 -14.05 -5.11
CA GLY A 26 -13.69 -15.31 -5.28
C GLY A 26 -14.30 -15.88 -4.00
N LYS A 27 -13.69 -15.59 -2.83
CA LYS A 27 -14.12 -16.06 -1.50
C LYS A 27 -15.17 -15.16 -0.85
N CYS A 28 -14.86 -13.88 -0.66
CA CYS A 28 -15.74 -12.97 0.09
C CYS A 28 -16.60 -12.04 -0.78
N LYS A 29 -16.44 -12.08 -2.11
CA LYS A 29 -17.18 -11.28 -3.11
C LYS A 29 -17.03 -9.76 -3.01
N LYS A 30 -16.23 -9.25 -2.07
CA LYS A 30 -15.88 -7.83 -1.97
C LYS A 30 -14.87 -7.41 -3.04
N GLU A 31 -14.75 -6.11 -3.25
CA GLU A 31 -13.77 -5.50 -4.16
C GLU A 31 -12.35 -6.03 -3.88
N LEU A 32 -11.62 -6.40 -4.93
CA LEU A 32 -10.27 -6.96 -4.79
C LEU A 32 -9.19 -5.89 -4.90
N LEU A 33 -9.44 -4.84 -5.69
CA LEU A 33 -8.48 -3.80 -6.05
C LEU A 33 -9.01 -2.39 -5.72
N PRO A 34 -9.19 -2.06 -4.42
CA PRO A 34 -9.69 -0.75 -4.03
C PRO A 34 -8.76 0.36 -4.54
N ASN A 35 -9.35 1.45 -5.04
CA ASN A 35 -8.65 2.67 -5.46
C ASN A 35 -8.43 3.67 -4.30
N HIS A 36 -8.41 3.15 -3.07
CA HIS A 36 -8.13 3.89 -1.85
C HIS A 36 -7.16 3.10 -0.98
N PRO A 37 -6.40 3.78 -0.10
CA PRO A 37 -5.48 3.13 0.82
C PRO A 37 -6.23 2.21 1.79
N ILE A 38 -5.66 1.03 2.03
CA ILE A 38 -6.15 0.08 3.02
C ILE A 38 -5.22 0.02 4.22
N ALA A 39 -5.76 -0.19 5.42
CA ALA A 39 -4.96 -0.33 6.62
C ALA A 39 -4.49 -1.79 6.78
N LEU A 40 -3.19 -1.99 6.99
CA LEU A 40 -2.61 -3.27 7.37
C LEU A 40 -1.85 -3.13 8.70
N ASN A 41 -1.68 -4.25 9.39
CA ASN A 41 -1.05 -4.35 10.71
C ASN A 41 -0.12 -5.57 10.77
N ASP A 42 0.48 -5.79 11.95
CA ASP A 42 1.43 -6.89 12.19
C ASP A 42 0.90 -8.29 11.81
N GLN A 43 -0.43 -8.50 11.82
CA GLN A 43 -1.03 -9.81 11.54
C GLN A 43 -1.19 -10.11 10.04
N ASN A 44 -1.38 -9.08 9.21
CA ASN A 44 -1.80 -9.26 7.81
C ASN A 44 -0.85 -8.66 6.78
N PHE A 45 0.07 -7.78 7.18
CA PHE A 45 1.00 -7.09 6.27
C PHE A 45 1.84 -8.07 5.47
N ASP A 46 2.51 -9.03 6.13
CA ASP A 46 3.43 -9.95 5.46
C ASP A 46 2.73 -10.82 4.43
N HIS A 47 1.58 -11.38 4.81
CA HIS A 47 0.79 -12.16 3.88
C HIS A 47 0.41 -11.29 2.67
N TYR A 48 -0.10 -10.08 2.87
CA TYR A 48 -0.53 -9.23 1.78
C TYR A 48 0.64 -8.85 0.86
N VAL A 49 1.76 -8.42 1.44
CA VAL A 49 2.93 -7.88 0.71
C VAL A 49 3.72 -8.96 -0.03
N GLN A 50 3.89 -10.14 0.56
CA GLN A 50 4.63 -11.23 -0.07
C GLN A 50 3.86 -11.93 -1.19
N ASN A 51 2.52 -11.85 -1.18
CA ASN A 51 1.68 -12.67 -2.05
C ASN A 51 0.82 -11.86 -3.03
N THR A 52 0.98 -10.54 -3.06
CA THR A 52 0.41 -9.66 -4.07
C THR A 52 1.51 -9.27 -5.05
N GLU A 53 1.31 -9.60 -6.33
CA GLU A 53 2.32 -9.38 -7.37
C GLU A 53 2.32 -7.94 -7.92
N LEU A 54 1.21 -7.20 -7.74
CA LEU A 54 1.17 -5.77 -8.05
C LEU A 54 2.10 -4.99 -7.12
N PRO A 55 2.75 -3.91 -7.60
CA PRO A 55 3.54 -3.03 -6.76
C PRO A 55 2.71 -2.44 -5.61
N ILE A 56 3.30 -2.39 -4.42
CA ILE A 56 2.64 -1.95 -3.19
C ILE A 56 3.37 -0.73 -2.67
N VAL A 57 2.63 0.34 -2.40
CA VAL A 57 3.12 1.58 -1.82
C VAL A 57 2.58 1.65 -0.39
N VAL A 58 3.48 1.75 0.58
CA VAL A 58 3.16 1.74 2.02
C VAL A 58 3.47 3.11 2.60
N ASP A 59 2.48 3.74 3.24
CA ASP A 59 2.63 4.91 4.10
C ASP A 59 2.73 4.47 5.56
N PHE A 60 3.93 4.58 6.13
CA PHE A 60 4.16 4.43 7.57
C PHE A 60 3.87 5.76 8.26
N TRP A 61 2.87 5.78 9.15
CA TRP A 61 2.30 7.00 9.71
C TRP A 61 1.89 6.82 11.18
N ALA A 62 1.47 7.90 11.84
CA ALA A 62 0.83 7.87 13.16
C ALA A 62 -0.17 9.03 13.33
N GLU A 63 -1.13 8.89 14.23
CA GLU A 63 -2.21 9.88 14.46
C GLU A 63 -1.73 11.23 15.03
N TRP A 64 -0.67 11.21 15.84
CA TRP A 64 -0.11 12.42 16.45
C TRP A 64 0.78 13.22 15.47
N CYS A 65 1.14 12.64 14.32
CA CYS A 65 2.08 13.21 13.37
C CYS A 65 1.40 14.24 12.44
N GLY A 66 1.72 15.52 12.63
CA GLY A 66 1.23 16.62 11.80
C GLY A 66 1.48 16.43 10.29
N PRO A 67 2.73 16.14 9.85
CA PRO A 67 3.02 15.85 8.45
C PRO A 67 2.25 14.66 7.88
N CYS A 68 1.96 13.64 8.68
CA CYS A 68 1.18 12.48 8.27
C CYS A 68 -0.27 12.86 7.96
N LYS A 69 -0.85 13.81 8.71
CA LYS A 69 -2.18 14.36 8.43
C LYS A 69 -2.22 15.11 7.09
N MET A 70 -1.13 15.80 6.73
CA MET A 70 -1.00 16.43 5.41
C MET A 70 -0.82 15.40 4.29
N MET A 71 -0.08 14.32 4.55
CA MET A 71 0.17 13.23 3.60
C MET A 71 -1.10 12.43 3.28
N ALA A 72 -1.95 12.17 4.28
CA ALA A 72 -3.13 11.31 4.13
C ALA A 72 -4.05 11.64 2.93
N PRO A 73 -4.51 12.89 2.71
CA PRO A 73 -5.32 13.22 1.54
C PRO A 73 -4.54 13.08 0.22
N GLN A 74 -3.24 13.37 0.23
CA GLN A 74 -2.38 13.23 -0.96
C GLN A 74 -2.19 11.75 -1.34
N PHE A 75 -2.02 10.88 -0.32
CA PHE A 75 -1.91 9.44 -0.50
C PHE A 75 -3.22 8.83 -1.03
N ASN A 76 -4.37 9.28 -0.52
CA ASN A 76 -5.69 8.91 -1.05
C ASN A 76 -5.84 9.33 -2.53
N GLN A 77 -5.47 10.55 -2.87
CA GLN A 77 -5.55 11.05 -4.24
C GLN A 77 -4.62 10.27 -5.18
N ALA A 78 -3.41 9.93 -4.75
CA ALA A 78 -2.51 9.10 -5.54
C ALA A 78 -3.09 7.70 -5.78
N ALA A 79 -3.75 7.10 -4.79
CA ALA A 79 -4.42 5.81 -4.93
C ALA A 79 -5.51 5.78 -6.01
N GLN A 80 -6.25 6.88 -6.14
CA GLN A 80 -7.29 7.02 -7.17
C GLN A 80 -6.71 7.17 -8.57
N ASN A 81 -5.54 7.82 -8.69
CA ASN A 81 -4.91 8.13 -9.98
C ASN A 81 -3.92 7.06 -10.46
N ALA A 82 -3.60 6.06 -9.61
CA ALA A 82 -2.62 5.03 -9.93
C ALA A 82 -3.13 3.62 -9.59
N PRO A 83 -4.20 3.15 -10.28
CA PRO A 83 -4.82 1.85 -10.01
C PRO A 83 -3.89 0.65 -10.26
N GLN A 84 -2.77 0.83 -10.95
CA GLN A 84 -1.74 -0.20 -11.11
C GLN A 84 -0.91 -0.46 -9.83
N TYR A 85 -1.01 0.39 -8.81
CA TYR A 85 -0.38 0.21 -7.51
C TYR A 85 -1.41 -0.10 -6.44
N ARG A 86 -0.97 -0.75 -5.36
CA ARG A 86 -1.76 -0.97 -4.14
C ARG A 86 -1.28 -0.04 -3.05
N PHE A 87 -2.17 0.74 -2.47
CA PHE A 87 -1.83 1.73 -1.44
C PHE A 87 -2.18 1.18 -0.06
N ILE A 88 -1.20 1.16 0.83
CA ILE A 88 -1.31 0.60 2.18
C ILE A 88 -0.95 1.68 3.18
N LYS A 89 -1.69 1.75 4.29
CA LYS A 89 -1.32 2.51 5.46
C LYS A 89 -0.94 1.57 6.59
N VAL A 90 0.16 1.85 7.27
CA VAL A 90 0.60 1.15 8.48
C VAL A 90 0.79 2.17 9.59
N ASP A 91 -0.03 2.07 10.62
CA ASP A 91 0.14 2.88 11.84
C ASP A 91 1.31 2.32 12.66
N THR A 92 2.36 3.12 12.81
CA THR A 92 3.59 2.70 13.50
C THR A 92 3.41 2.52 15.01
N GLU A 93 2.38 3.13 15.61
CA GLU A 93 2.05 2.94 17.03
C GLU A 93 1.46 1.55 17.28
N GLN A 94 0.67 1.06 16.32
CA GLN A 94 -0.06 -0.21 16.43
C GLN A 94 0.70 -1.39 15.82
N ALA A 95 1.51 -1.14 14.80
CA ALA A 95 2.30 -2.15 14.08
C ALA A 95 3.78 -2.05 14.45
N GLN A 96 4.08 -2.26 15.74
CA GLN A 96 5.42 -2.07 16.29
C GLN A 96 6.43 -3.06 15.71
N GLN A 97 6.02 -4.29 15.39
CA GLN A 97 6.92 -5.30 14.82
C GLN A 97 7.34 -4.91 13.41
N ILE A 98 6.38 -4.49 12.58
CA ILE A 98 6.66 -3.98 11.23
C ILE A 98 7.53 -2.72 11.31
N SER A 99 7.19 -1.77 12.18
CA SER A 99 7.93 -0.51 12.35
C SER A 99 9.40 -0.75 12.72
N ALA A 100 9.64 -1.64 13.69
CA ALA A 100 10.99 -2.05 14.08
C ALA A 100 11.73 -2.77 12.94
N ARG A 101 11.07 -3.74 12.28
CA ARG A 101 11.68 -4.53 11.20
C ARG A 101 12.10 -3.68 10.00
N PHE A 102 11.30 -2.69 9.62
CA PHE A 102 11.63 -1.76 8.53
C PHE A 102 12.42 -0.53 8.99
N ASN A 103 12.83 -0.50 10.27
CA ASN A 103 13.64 0.54 10.87
C ASN A 103 13.06 1.94 10.56
N ILE A 104 11.76 2.12 10.85
CA ILE A 104 11.07 3.39 10.64
C ILE A 104 11.51 4.38 11.71
N ARG A 105 12.27 5.40 11.28
CA ARG A 105 12.86 6.43 12.16
C ARG A 105 12.20 7.80 12.02
N SER A 106 11.37 7.98 11.00
CA SER A 106 10.67 9.21 10.69
C SER A 106 9.33 8.87 10.05
N ILE A 107 8.32 9.69 10.28
CA ILE A 107 7.01 9.54 9.66
C ILE A 107 6.52 10.90 9.12
N PRO A 108 5.79 10.92 7.98
CA PRO A 108 5.48 9.76 7.17
C PRO A 108 6.73 9.23 6.44
N THR A 109 6.80 7.91 6.26
CA THR A 109 7.78 7.27 5.37
C THR A 109 7.02 6.46 4.35
N ILE A 110 7.28 6.72 3.07
CA ILE A 110 6.72 5.98 1.96
C ILE A 110 7.71 4.92 1.52
N ALA A 111 7.32 3.66 1.50
CA ALA A 111 8.12 2.55 0.98
C ALA A 111 7.39 1.85 -0.16
N VAL A 112 8.14 1.38 -1.15
CA VAL A 112 7.59 0.66 -2.29
C VAL A 112 8.09 -0.77 -2.28
N PHE A 113 7.17 -1.71 -2.41
CA PHE A 113 7.44 -3.13 -2.46
C PHE A 113 7.06 -3.71 -3.82
N LYS A 114 7.93 -4.54 -4.39
CA LYS A 114 7.68 -5.32 -5.60
C LYS A 114 8.04 -6.77 -5.32
N GLN A 115 7.09 -7.68 -5.50
CA GLN A 115 7.26 -9.11 -5.20
C GLN A 115 7.81 -9.37 -3.78
N GLY A 116 7.24 -8.69 -2.79
CA GLY A 116 7.63 -8.82 -1.38
C GLY A 116 8.96 -8.16 -0.97
N LYS A 117 9.68 -7.51 -1.90
CA LYS A 117 10.95 -6.82 -1.62
C LYS A 117 10.77 -5.31 -1.64
N GLU A 118 11.34 -4.62 -0.66
CA GLU A 118 11.43 -3.15 -0.67
C GLU A 118 12.40 -2.73 -1.80
N VAL A 119 11.92 -1.89 -2.72
CA VAL A 119 12.69 -1.41 -3.88
C VAL A 119 13.07 0.07 -3.78
N ALA A 120 12.29 0.84 -3.03
CA ALA A 120 12.56 2.26 -2.80
C ALA A 120 11.88 2.74 -1.52
N ARG A 121 12.42 3.82 -0.94
CA ARG A 121 11.81 4.52 0.17
C ARG A 121 12.06 6.02 0.11
N GLN A 122 11.11 6.81 0.61
CA GLN A 122 11.17 8.26 0.71
C GLN A 122 10.57 8.69 2.05
N ALA A 123 11.32 9.48 2.82
CA ALA A 123 10.81 10.09 4.05
C ALA A 123 10.18 11.47 3.76
N GLY A 124 9.18 11.82 4.56
CA GLY A 124 8.51 13.11 4.52
C GLY A 124 7.22 13.11 3.69
N ALA A 125 6.37 14.11 3.95
CA ALA A 125 5.13 14.28 3.23
C ALA A 125 5.39 14.78 1.79
N MET A 126 4.55 14.33 0.86
CA MET A 126 4.60 14.69 -0.55
C MET A 126 3.21 15.06 -1.04
N GLN A 127 3.14 15.95 -2.03
CA GLN A 127 1.91 16.15 -2.80
C GLN A 127 1.64 14.93 -3.69
N ALA A 128 0.38 14.69 -4.05
CA ALA A 128 0.00 13.53 -4.85
C ALA A 128 0.76 13.47 -6.19
N SER A 129 0.91 14.61 -6.87
CA SER A 129 1.67 14.70 -8.13
C SER A 129 3.14 14.32 -7.96
N GLN A 130 3.77 14.75 -6.86
CA GLN A 130 5.15 14.41 -6.54
C GLN A 130 5.29 12.91 -6.23
N LEU A 131 4.37 12.36 -5.45
CA LEU A 131 4.33 10.92 -5.16
C LEU A 131 4.20 10.11 -6.46
N LEU A 132 3.26 10.47 -7.35
CA LEU A 132 3.07 9.78 -8.63
C LEU A 132 4.30 9.87 -9.53
N SER A 133 4.93 11.05 -9.61
CA SER A 133 6.19 11.24 -10.34
C SER A 133 7.31 10.35 -9.79
N TRP A 134 7.48 10.32 -8.48
CA TRP A 134 8.47 9.48 -7.81
C TRP A 134 8.20 7.98 -8.04
N LEU A 135 6.94 7.53 -7.94
CA LEU A 135 6.58 6.13 -8.23
C LEU A 135 6.96 5.71 -9.65
N GLY A 136 6.78 6.59 -10.65
CA GLY A 136 7.18 6.33 -12.04
C GLY A 136 8.69 6.22 -12.26
N GLN A 137 9.51 6.62 -11.28
CA GLN A 137 10.97 6.49 -11.36
C GLN A 137 11.48 5.20 -10.70
N VAL A 138 10.74 4.63 -9.74
CA VAL A 138 11.23 3.56 -8.87
C VAL A 138 10.61 2.17 -9.12
N VAL A 139 9.59 2.06 -9.98
CA VAL A 139 8.89 0.79 -10.29
C VAL A 139 8.92 0.44 -11.76
#